data_AF-A0A7H1DWT1-F1
#
_entry.id   AF-A0A7H1DWT1-F1
#
_cell.length_a   1.000
_cell.length_b   1.000
_cell.length_c   1.000
_cell.angle_alpha   90.00
_cell.angle_beta   90.00
_cell.angle_gamma   90.00
#
_symmetry.space_group_name_H-M   'P 1'
#
loop_
_entity.id
_entity.type
_entity.pdbx_description
1 polymer ?
#
loop_
_entity_poly.entity_id
_entity_poly.type
_entity_poly.pdbx_seq_one_letter_code
_entity_poly.pdbx_strand_id
1 'polypeptide(L)'
;MNKKIKFALLFTMIFAFFGVKLNAQLQSGALVDGIAVVVGNEIILESDIEDQANYAKQQGAQVSDRCEFVESIISNKLMIYEAKRDTLIENRSEAIKEAANQKYEQILGQFPDEKTMLATYKFRTGYEMKNAIEKIDTDNYYGQMKYGRITEKADVTPNEVTDFFNTYKFQLPEVKDEVSLSQITMYPKLTDAHKDEIIAKLNKIKQDIQAGESFENLARIYSEDPGSAANGGLYKNISKGKMVKPFEAAALNLQEGEISDPVESEFGYHLIQLVKKSGKNYDARHILLKAEPNDAEIEAAKKELDSIRTLILNGRLTFKEAAYRFSDDKKTKFNAGIITAEDGSDRIEKLNLPPSISYQIAGLNKGDITDVFQDTLQQDKKVVSIVKVDDIIAAHQLDLVTDYDRIKQMALNKKKNEMVEKWVKEKLPDVFISINDRYKDCTFKTDWRKAEAK
;
A
#
# COMPACT_ATOMS: atom_id res chain seq x y z
N MET A 1 -36.62 -81.24 -28.25
CA MET A 1 -35.40 -81.75 -27.60
C MET A 1 -35.15 -80.93 -26.34
N ASN A 2 -35.65 -81.41 -25.20
CA ASN A 2 -34.87 -81.92 -24.04
C ASN A 2 -34.05 -80.84 -23.32
N LYS A 3 -34.56 -80.26 -22.21
CA LYS A 3 -34.43 -80.72 -20.78
C LYS A 3 -32.96 -80.59 -20.30
N LYS A 4 -32.58 -80.11 -19.11
CA LYS A 4 -33.14 -79.75 -17.79
C LYS A 4 -31.88 -79.41 -16.93
N ILE A 5 -31.87 -78.58 -15.88
CA ILE A 5 -32.15 -78.91 -14.46
C ILE A 5 -31.75 -77.68 -13.61
N LYS A 6 -32.52 -77.48 -12.53
CA LYS A 6 -32.40 -76.47 -11.45
C LYS A 6 -31.55 -76.97 -10.28
N PHE A 7 -30.96 -76.07 -9.49
CA PHE A 7 -30.79 -76.18 -8.01
C PHE A 7 -30.35 -74.79 -7.49
N ALA A 8 -31.24 -73.95 -6.95
CA ALA A 8 -31.65 -73.86 -5.54
C ALA A 8 -30.49 -73.94 -4.52
N LEU A 9 -30.07 -72.80 -3.97
CA LEU A 9 -29.52 -72.75 -2.62
C LEU A 9 -29.98 -71.47 -1.93
N LEU A 10 -30.79 -71.72 -0.91
CA LEU A 10 -31.40 -70.80 0.01
C LEU A 10 -30.38 -70.54 1.13
N PHE A 11 -30.02 -69.29 1.40
CA PHE A 11 -29.54 -68.93 2.74
C PHE A 11 -29.93 -67.49 3.08
N THR A 12 -31.02 -67.38 3.82
CA THR A 12 -31.37 -66.28 4.71
C THR A 12 -30.20 -65.93 5.63
N MET A 13 -29.76 -64.67 5.67
CA MET A 13 -29.18 -64.12 6.91
C MET A 13 -29.20 -62.58 6.96
N ILE A 14 -30.16 -62.09 7.76
CA ILE A 14 -30.01 -61.04 8.78
C ILE A 14 -29.67 -59.62 8.30
N PHE A 15 -30.72 -58.80 8.32
CA PHE A 15 -30.70 -57.36 8.60
C PHE A 15 -29.87 -57.10 9.87
N ALA A 16 -28.64 -56.61 9.70
CA ALA A 16 -27.88 -55.99 10.78
C ALA A 16 -27.89 -54.48 10.55
N PHE A 17 -28.68 -53.80 11.39
CA PHE A 17 -28.57 -52.37 11.66
C PHE A 17 -27.09 -52.00 11.85
N PHE A 18 -26.48 -51.34 10.86
CA PHE A 18 -25.26 -50.59 11.09
C PHE A 18 -25.64 -49.34 11.90
N GLY A 19 -25.60 -49.47 13.23
CA GLY A 19 -25.52 -48.34 14.12
C GLY A 19 -24.22 -47.60 13.83
N VAL A 20 -24.31 -46.51 13.06
CA VAL A 20 -23.21 -45.55 12.93
C VAL A 20 -23.04 -44.92 14.31
N LYS A 21 -22.09 -45.42 15.10
CA LYS A 21 -21.56 -44.67 16.23
C LYS A 21 -20.85 -43.45 15.66
N LEU A 22 -21.54 -42.32 15.68
CA LEU A 22 -20.91 -41.00 15.63
C LEU A 22 -20.04 -40.85 16.87
N ASN A 23 -18.80 -41.35 16.78
CA ASN A 23 -17.73 -40.87 17.63
C ASN A 23 -17.39 -39.47 17.10
N ALA A 24 -17.97 -38.44 17.72
CA ALA A 24 -17.36 -37.12 17.71
C ALA A 24 -16.04 -37.21 18.49
N GLN A 25 -14.99 -37.75 17.85
CA GLN A 25 -13.63 -37.54 18.29
C GLN A 25 -13.31 -36.07 17.98
N LEU A 26 -13.46 -35.22 18.98
CA LEU A 26 -12.68 -33.99 19.05
C LEU A 26 -11.22 -34.40 18.82
N GLN A 27 -10.61 -33.89 17.74
CA GLN A 27 -9.17 -34.05 17.54
C GLN A 27 -8.46 -33.45 18.77
N SER A 28 -7.87 -34.33 19.58
CA SER A 28 -6.86 -33.97 20.56
C SER A 28 -5.67 -33.39 19.77
N GLY A 29 -5.57 -32.06 19.69
CA GLY A 29 -4.49 -31.42 18.96
C GLY A 29 -4.72 -30.00 18.43
N ALA A 30 -5.80 -29.29 18.81
CA ALA A 30 -5.76 -27.83 18.72
C ALA A 30 -4.77 -27.34 19.81
N LEU A 31 -3.48 -27.33 19.48
CA LEU A 31 -2.42 -26.83 20.34
C LEU A 31 -2.82 -25.43 20.82
N VAL A 32 -2.86 -25.24 22.13
CA VAL A 32 -2.82 -23.89 22.72
C VAL A 32 -1.54 -23.26 22.20
N ASP A 33 -1.65 -22.09 21.55
CA ASP A 33 -0.51 -21.39 20.98
C ASP A 33 0.60 -21.23 22.03
N GLY A 34 1.79 -21.71 21.68
CA GLY A 34 2.89 -21.87 22.62
C GLY A 34 3.68 -20.57 22.74
N ILE A 35 4.09 -20.23 23.96
CA ILE A 35 5.06 -19.15 24.17
C ILE A 35 6.43 -19.62 23.66
N ALA A 36 6.95 -18.91 22.68
CA ALA A 36 8.27 -19.16 22.10
C ALA A 36 9.36 -18.44 22.91
N VAL A 37 9.15 -17.16 23.23
CA VAL A 37 10.11 -16.32 23.97
C VAL A 37 9.38 -15.30 24.83
N VAL A 38 9.93 -14.99 26.01
CA VAL A 38 9.52 -13.87 26.87
C VAL A 38 10.69 -12.89 26.98
N VAL A 39 10.43 -11.59 26.77
CA VAL A 39 11.40 -10.49 26.91
C VAL A 39 10.80 -9.42 27.82
N GLY A 40 11.18 -9.41 29.10
CA GLY A 40 10.53 -8.58 30.11
C GLY A 40 9.05 -8.91 30.24
N ASN A 41 8.18 -8.01 29.78
CA ASN A 41 6.73 -8.24 29.69
C ASN A 41 6.23 -8.41 28.24
N GLU A 42 7.13 -8.44 27.25
CA GLU A 42 6.81 -8.76 25.86
C GLU A 42 6.81 -10.29 25.67
N ILE A 43 5.74 -10.83 25.10
CA ILE A 43 5.60 -12.25 24.79
C ILE A 43 5.64 -12.41 23.27
N ILE A 44 6.44 -13.38 22.81
CA ILE A 44 6.50 -13.83 21.42
C ILE A 44 5.87 -15.22 21.37
N LEU A 45 4.78 -15.34 20.61
CA LEU A 45 4.11 -16.62 20.39
C LEU A 45 4.73 -17.37 19.21
N GLU A 46 4.47 -18.66 19.14
CA GLU A 46 4.93 -19.46 18.02
C GLU A 46 4.24 -19.06 16.71
N SER A 47 2.94 -18.78 16.78
CA SER A 47 2.17 -18.22 15.65
C SER A 47 2.75 -16.90 15.14
N ASP A 48 3.18 -16.00 16.04
CA ASP A 48 3.78 -14.71 15.68
C ASP A 48 5.04 -14.91 14.81
N ILE A 49 5.88 -15.89 15.16
CA ILE A 49 7.11 -16.19 14.41
C ILE A 49 6.77 -16.75 13.04
N GLU A 50 5.81 -17.66 12.95
CA GLU A 50 5.42 -18.27 11.68
C GLU A 50 4.74 -17.26 10.75
N ASP A 51 3.85 -16.43 11.27
CA ASP A 51 3.17 -15.38 10.52
C ASP A 51 4.17 -14.34 10.00
N GLN A 52 5.10 -13.89 10.84
CA GLN A 52 6.15 -12.96 10.40
C GLN A 52 7.08 -13.60 9.38
N ALA A 53 7.45 -14.87 9.53
CA ALA A 53 8.29 -15.59 8.57
C ALA A 53 7.59 -15.74 7.22
N ASN A 54 6.29 -16.08 7.23
CA ASN A 54 5.49 -16.21 6.02
C ASN A 54 5.33 -14.87 5.31
N TYR A 55 5.10 -13.79 6.07
CA TYR A 55 5.03 -12.43 5.54
C TYR A 55 6.36 -12.01 4.92
N ALA A 56 7.48 -12.25 5.59
CA ALA A 56 8.81 -11.95 5.06
C ALA A 56 9.09 -12.70 3.75
N LYS A 57 8.73 -13.99 3.66
CA LYS A 57 8.84 -14.78 2.43
C LYS A 57 7.99 -14.23 1.29
N GLN A 58 6.77 -13.75 1.58
CA GLN A 58 5.91 -13.11 0.58
C GLN A 58 6.51 -11.81 0.04
N GLN A 59 7.29 -11.08 0.84
CA GLN A 59 8.05 -9.91 0.41
C GLN A 59 9.37 -10.27 -0.30
N GLY A 60 9.63 -11.56 -0.57
CA GLY A 60 10.83 -12.02 -1.24
C GLY A 60 12.06 -12.21 -0.34
N ALA A 61 11.92 -12.03 0.98
CA ALA A 61 13.01 -12.29 1.91
C ALA A 61 13.27 -13.80 2.04
N GLN A 62 14.54 -14.18 2.00
CA GLN A 62 14.97 -15.56 2.23
C GLN A 62 15.04 -15.82 3.75
N VAL A 63 14.00 -16.43 4.31
CA VAL A 63 14.02 -16.94 5.69
C VAL A 63 14.60 -18.35 5.67
N SER A 64 15.93 -18.45 5.46
CA SER A 64 16.62 -19.74 5.35
C SER A 64 17.01 -20.34 6.71
N ASP A 65 17.31 -19.50 7.71
CA ASP A 65 17.65 -19.93 9.07
C ASP A 65 16.57 -19.48 10.06
N ARG A 66 15.84 -20.44 10.64
CA ARG A 66 14.79 -20.18 11.63
C ARG A 66 15.36 -19.57 12.91
N CYS A 67 16.55 -19.96 13.34
CA CYS A 67 17.17 -19.46 14.56
C CYS A 67 17.59 -18.00 14.42
N GLU A 68 18.20 -17.63 13.29
CA GLU A 68 18.54 -16.22 13.00
C GLU A 68 17.28 -15.36 12.91
N PHE A 69 16.22 -15.87 12.29
CA PHE A 69 14.95 -15.16 12.22
C PHE A 69 14.33 -14.93 13.60
N VAL A 70 14.30 -15.96 14.44
CA VAL A 70 13.81 -15.82 15.83
C VAL A 70 14.67 -14.83 16.61
N GLU A 71 16.00 -14.88 16.49
CA GLU A 71 16.90 -13.92 17.14
C GLU A 71 16.61 -12.47 16.71
N SER A 72 16.26 -12.24 15.44
CA SER A 72 15.86 -10.90 14.96
C SER A 72 14.57 -10.41 15.65
N ILE A 73 13.60 -11.29 15.87
CA ILE A 73 12.35 -10.97 16.56
C ILE A 73 12.62 -10.66 18.03
N ILE A 74 13.46 -11.46 18.70
CA ILE A 74 13.85 -11.22 20.11
C ILE A 74 14.52 -9.85 20.23
N SER A 75 15.46 -9.54 19.34
CA SER A 75 16.17 -8.24 19.32
C SER A 75 15.21 -7.07 19.14
N ASN A 76 14.28 -7.18 18.19
CA ASN A 76 13.26 -6.15 17.96
C ASN A 76 12.36 -5.98 19.20
N LYS A 77 11.95 -7.08 19.83
CA LYS A 77 11.12 -7.04 21.04
C LYS A 77 11.83 -6.44 22.25
N LEU A 78 13.12 -6.71 22.43
CA LEU A 78 13.94 -6.04 23.46
C LEU A 78 13.99 -4.53 23.21
N MET A 79 14.16 -4.12 21.95
CA MET A 79 14.17 -2.71 21.58
C MET A 79 12.83 -2.02 21.92
N ILE A 80 11.71 -2.66 21.59
CA ILE A 80 10.36 -2.16 21.92
C ILE A 80 10.13 -2.10 23.42
N TYR A 81 10.55 -3.13 24.17
CA TYR A 81 10.46 -3.18 25.63
C TYR A 81 11.18 -1.98 26.28
N GLU A 82 12.42 -1.71 25.86
CA GLU A 82 13.19 -0.56 26.33
C GLU A 82 12.67 0.78 25.80
N ALA A 83 11.99 0.80 24.65
CA ALA A 83 11.39 1.98 24.07
C ALA A 83 10.17 2.46 24.86
N LYS A 84 9.29 1.54 25.28
CA LYS A 84 8.09 1.85 26.07
C LYS A 84 8.42 2.44 27.46
N ARG A 85 9.66 2.25 27.93
CA ARG A 85 10.17 2.76 29.22
C ARG A 85 11.06 4.00 29.07
N ASP A 86 11.37 4.41 27.85
CA ASP A 86 12.24 5.56 27.58
C ASP A 86 11.42 6.85 27.63
N THR A 87 11.65 7.65 28.67
CA THR A 87 10.95 8.93 28.87
C THR A 87 11.30 9.98 27.81
N LEU A 88 12.31 9.74 26.97
CA LEU A 88 12.68 10.60 25.86
C LEU A 88 11.90 10.28 24.57
N ILE A 89 11.12 9.21 24.55
CA ILE A 89 10.19 8.90 23.47
C ILE A 89 8.81 9.44 23.86
N GLU A 90 8.25 10.29 23.00
CA GLU A 90 6.92 10.88 23.21
C GLU A 90 5.85 9.78 23.31
N ASN A 91 5.01 9.85 24.33
CA ASN A 91 3.86 8.95 24.47
C ASN A 91 2.75 9.37 23.50
N ARG A 92 2.49 8.51 22.51
CA ARG A 92 1.46 8.72 21.48
C ARG A 92 0.30 7.73 21.54
N SER A 93 0.09 7.04 22.68
CA SER A 93 -0.92 5.97 22.78
C SER A 93 -2.31 6.40 22.32
N GLU A 94 -2.79 7.58 22.71
CA GLU A 94 -4.12 8.08 22.28
C GLU A 94 -4.19 8.34 20.76
N ALA A 95 -3.13 8.92 20.19
CA ALA A 95 -3.07 9.17 18.75
C ALA A 95 -2.98 7.86 17.95
N ILE A 96 -2.24 6.87 18.46
CA ILE A 96 -2.12 5.54 17.84
C ILE A 96 -3.45 4.80 17.89
N LYS A 97 -4.15 4.86 19.02
CA LYS A 97 -5.50 4.27 19.16
C LYS A 97 -6.51 4.88 18.18
N GLU A 98 -6.48 6.20 18.02
CA GLU A 98 -7.33 6.88 17.03
C GLU A 98 -6.93 6.48 15.60
N ALA A 99 -5.64 6.40 15.28
CA ALA A 99 -5.16 5.94 13.98
C ALA A 99 -5.57 4.48 13.70
N ALA A 100 -5.52 3.60 14.70
CA ALA A 100 -5.96 2.22 14.59
C ALA A 100 -7.46 2.11 14.27
N ASN A 101 -8.28 2.95 14.91
CA ASN A 101 -9.70 3.05 14.58
C ASN A 101 -9.92 3.49 13.12
N GLN A 102 -9.22 4.54 12.68
CA GLN A 102 -9.34 5.05 11.31
C GLN A 102 -8.89 4.02 10.27
N LYS A 103 -7.80 3.31 10.55
CA LYS A 103 -7.28 2.23 9.69
C LYS A 103 -8.26 1.06 9.61
N TYR A 104 -8.89 0.69 10.73
CA TYR A 104 -9.97 -0.30 10.73
C TYR A 104 -11.14 0.12 9.83
N GLU A 105 -11.62 1.37 9.94
CA GLU A 105 -12.73 1.85 9.08
C GLU A 105 -12.32 1.92 7.60
N GLN A 106 -11.07 2.26 7.31
CA GLN A 106 -10.53 2.25 5.95
C GLN A 106 -10.50 0.82 5.37
N ILE A 107 -10.07 -0.17 6.16
CA ILE A 107 -10.09 -1.58 5.73
C ILE A 107 -11.53 -2.02 5.52
N LEU A 108 -12.44 -1.71 6.47
CA LEU A 108 -13.87 -2.04 6.35
C LEU A 108 -14.48 -1.51 5.05
N GLY A 109 -14.09 -0.31 4.62
CA GLY A 109 -14.54 0.28 3.35
C GLY A 109 -14.14 -0.50 2.08
N GLN A 110 -13.18 -1.43 2.17
CA GLN A 110 -12.77 -2.31 1.06
C GLN A 110 -13.58 -3.62 1.00
N PHE A 111 -14.39 -3.90 2.03
CA PHE A 111 -15.19 -5.11 2.14
C PHE A 111 -16.69 -4.80 2.06
N PRO A 112 -17.52 -5.76 1.62
CA PRO A 112 -18.96 -5.57 1.59
C PRO A 112 -19.59 -5.30 2.97
N ASP A 113 -19.04 -5.94 4.01
CA ASP A 113 -19.52 -5.86 5.39
C ASP A 113 -18.45 -6.31 6.40
N GLU A 114 -18.65 -5.95 7.67
CA GLU A 114 -17.70 -6.25 8.76
C GLU A 114 -17.51 -7.76 8.97
N LYS A 115 -18.57 -8.56 8.84
CA LYS A 115 -18.48 -10.01 9.06
C LYS A 115 -17.59 -10.67 8.01
N THR A 116 -17.69 -10.24 6.76
CA THR A 116 -16.83 -10.70 5.67
C THR A 116 -15.36 -10.34 5.95
N MET A 117 -15.09 -9.08 6.30
CA MET A 117 -13.73 -8.62 6.66
C MET A 117 -13.14 -9.44 7.82
N LEU A 118 -13.88 -9.57 8.93
CA LEU A 118 -13.41 -10.29 10.11
C LEU A 118 -13.15 -11.76 9.80
N ALA A 119 -13.99 -12.41 8.97
CA ALA A 119 -13.75 -13.78 8.53
C ALA A 119 -12.48 -13.91 7.66
N THR A 120 -12.25 -12.96 6.74
CA THR A 120 -11.04 -12.94 5.89
C THR A 120 -9.77 -12.80 6.71
N TYR A 121 -9.74 -11.89 7.69
CA TYR A 121 -8.60 -11.68 8.58
C TYR A 121 -8.58 -12.60 9.80
N LYS A 122 -9.55 -13.52 9.91
CA LYS A 122 -9.70 -14.51 10.99
C LYS A 122 -9.85 -13.91 12.39
N PHE A 123 -10.42 -12.71 12.50
CA PHE A 123 -10.79 -12.08 13.77
C PHE A 123 -12.23 -12.43 14.17
N ARG A 124 -12.50 -12.53 15.47
CA ARG A 124 -13.84 -12.87 15.98
C ARG A 124 -14.72 -11.64 16.12
N THR A 125 -14.10 -10.49 16.42
CA THR A 125 -14.80 -9.22 16.68
C THR A 125 -14.00 -8.03 16.14
N GLY A 126 -14.67 -6.93 15.81
CA GLY A 126 -14.00 -5.68 15.45
C GLY A 126 -13.09 -5.13 16.56
N TYR A 127 -13.44 -5.36 17.83
CA TYR A 127 -12.62 -4.98 18.97
C TYR A 127 -11.26 -5.70 18.98
N GLU A 128 -11.26 -7.01 18.71
CA GLU A 128 -10.04 -7.82 18.62
C GLU A 128 -9.12 -7.31 17.50
N MET A 129 -9.69 -7.05 16.33
CA MET A 129 -8.94 -6.51 15.19
C MET A 129 -8.39 -5.10 15.47
N LYS A 130 -9.18 -4.20 16.06
CA LYS A 130 -8.74 -2.84 16.43
C LYS A 130 -7.58 -2.88 17.41
N ASN A 131 -7.65 -3.74 18.43
CA ASN A 131 -6.55 -3.93 19.39
C ASN A 131 -5.30 -4.53 18.73
N ALA A 132 -5.46 -5.45 17.78
CA ALA A 132 -4.33 -6.01 17.03
C ALA A 132 -3.64 -4.93 16.19
N ILE A 133 -4.42 -4.09 15.48
CA ILE A 133 -3.91 -2.93 14.73
C ILE A 133 -3.18 -1.95 15.67
N GLU A 134 -3.81 -1.59 16.80
CA GLU A 134 -3.22 -0.69 17.80
C GLU A 134 -1.91 -1.24 18.35
N LYS A 135 -1.85 -2.54 18.67
CA LYS A 135 -0.63 -3.21 19.16
C LYS A 135 0.48 -3.16 18.11
N ILE A 136 0.17 -3.48 16.85
CA ILE A 136 1.15 -3.44 15.75
C ILE A 136 1.67 -2.02 15.54
N ASP A 137 0.79 -1.03 15.45
CA ASP A 137 1.18 0.36 15.22
C ASP A 137 1.96 0.93 16.43
N THR A 138 1.64 0.49 17.65
CA THR A 138 2.39 0.80 18.87
C THR A 138 3.80 0.24 18.82
N ASP A 139 3.94 -1.06 18.55
CA ASP A 139 5.24 -1.74 18.48
C ASP A 139 6.10 -1.14 17.37
N ASN A 140 5.52 -0.84 16.20
CA ASN A 140 6.19 -0.16 15.10
C ASN A 140 6.69 1.23 15.49
N TYR A 141 5.84 2.05 16.12
CA TYR A 141 6.21 3.40 16.55
C TYR A 141 7.38 3.37 17.54
N TYR A 142 7.24 2.62 18.63
CA TYR A 142 8.27 2.57 19.67
C TYR A 142 9.56 1.93 19.15
N GLY A 143 9.46 0.89 18.33
CA GLY A 143 10.60 0.26 17.67
C GLY A 143 11.36 1.24 16.76
N GLN A 144 10.66 1.96 15.89
CA GLN A 144 11.26 2.96 15.00
C GLN A 144 11.90 4.12 15.77
N MET A 145 11.23 4.64 16.81
CA MET A 145 11.76 5.73 17.63
C MET A 145 13.03 5.30 18.35
N LYS A 146 13.07 4.09 18.93
CA LYS A 146 14.26 3.58 19.59
C LYS A 146 15.38 3.30 18.60
N TYR A 147 15.10 2.68 17.46
CA TYR A 147 16.07 2.47 16.39
C TYR A 147 16.70 3.80 15.96
N GLY A 148 15.88 4.83 15.73
CA GLY A 148 16.35 6.17 15.38
C GLY A 148 17.24 6.78 16.45
N ARG A 149 16.91 6.63 17.73
CA ARG A 149 17.75 7.12 18.85
C ARG A 149 19.07 6.38 18.97
N ILE A 150 19.08 5.06 18.79
CA ILE A 150 20.31 4.25 18.81
C ILE A 150 21.22 4.67 17.65
N THR A 151 20.64 4.94 16.48
CA THR A 151 21.36 5.18 15.22
C THR A 151 21.51 6.65 14.84
N GLU A 152 21.10 7.58 15.71
CA GLU A 152 21.06 9.03 15.43
C GLU A 152 22.41 9.58 14.97
N LYS A 153 23.50 9.08 15.57
CA LYS A 153 24.88 9.50 15.28
C LYS A 153 25.59 8.60 14.28
N ALA A 154 24.86 7.71 13.61
CA ALA A 154 25.44 6.83 12.60
C ALA A 154 25.80 7.66 11.37
N ASP A 155 27.08 7.66 11.03
CA ASP A 155 27.62 8.20 9.79
C ASP A 155 28.79 7.33 9.33
N VAL A 156 29.14 7.42 8.06
CA VAL A 156 30.24 6.66 7.45
C VAL A 156 31.19 7.58 6.71
N THR A 157 32.47 7.43 7.01
CA THR A 157 33.57 8.12 6.32
C THR A 157 33.86 7.47 4.97
N PRO A 158 34.51 8.18 4.02
CA PRO A 158 34.88 7.58 2.72
C PRO A 158 35.74 6.31 2.82
N ASN A 159 36.59 6.23 3.84
CA ASN A 159 37.40 5.03 4.08
C ASN A 159 36.52 3.85 4.53
N GLU A 160 35.56 4.08 5.44
CA GLU A 160 34.62 3.03 5.86
C GLU A 160 33.75 2.53 4.69
N VAL A 161 33.36 3.41 3.76
CA VAL A 161 32.65 3.02 2.53
C VAL A 161 33.53 2.13 1.65
N THR A 162 34.81 2.48 1.51
CA THR A 162 35.78 1.71 0.73
C THR A 162 36.05 0.34 1.36
N ASP A 163 36.23 0.28 2.68
CA ASP A 163 36.44 -0.96 3.43
C ASP A 163 35.23 -1.88 3.36
N PHE A 164 34.02 -1.32 3.48
CA PHE A 164 32.77 -2.04 3.27
C PHE A 164 32.72 -2.64 1.86
N PHE A 165 32.96 -1.85 0.82
CA PHE A 165 32.95 -2.33 -0.55
C PHE A 165 33.94 -3.48 -0.76
N ASN A 166 35.19 -3.32 -0.33
CA ASN A 166 36.23 -4.34 -0.50
C ASN A 166 35.91 -5.63 0.25
N THR A 167 35.32 -5.53 1.45
CA THR A 167 34.95 -6.69 2.27
C THR A 167 33.78 -7.47 1.69
N TYR A 168 32.75 -6.75 1.21
CA TYR A 168 31.48 -7.35 0.78
C TYR A 168 31.34 -7.46 -0.74
N LYS A 169 32.36 -7.11 -1.52
CA LYS A 169 32.32 -6.98 -2.99
C LYS A 169 31.56 -8.10 -3.70
N PHE A 170 31.81 -9.36 -3.31
CA PHE A 170 31.19 -10.54 -3.95
C PHE A 170 29.79 -10.89 -3.43
N GLN A 171 29.34 -10.24 -2.35
CA GLN A 171 28.01 -10.40 -1.74
C GLN A 171 27.08 -9.23 -2.10
N LEU A 172 27.64 -8.13 -2.60
CA LEU A 172 26.86 -6.97 -3.00
C LEU A 172 25.96 -7.32 -4.19
N PRO A 173 24.71 -6.81 -4.21
CA PRO A 173 23.81 -7.07 -5.32
C PRO A 173 24.32 -6.39 -6.58
N GLU A 174 24.02 -7.00 -7.72
CA GLU A 174 24.23 -6.38 -9.02
C GLU A 174 23.20 -5.28 -9.25
N VAL A 175 23.63 -4.17 -9.85
CA VAL A 175 22.73 -3.14 -10.35
C VAL A 175 22.01 -3.68 -11.58
N LYS A 176 20.67 -3.67 -11.56
CA LYS A 176 19.86 -4.07 -12.71
C LYS A 176 19.80 -2.94 -13.74
N ASP A 177 19.25 -3.24 -14.92
CA ASP A 177 19.08 -2.21 -15.95
C ASP A 177 18.17 -1.11 -15.42
N GLU A 178 18.71 0.10 -15.33
CA GLU A 178 18.04 1.28 -14.78
C GLU A 178 17.92 2.38 -15.86
N VAL A 179 16.96 3.26 -15.68
CA VAL A 179 16.81 4.49 -16.46
C VAL A 179 16.47 5.66 -15.55
N SER A 180 16.88 6.84 -15.98
CA SER A 180 16.41 8.10 -15.42
C SER A 180 15.55 8.79 -16.45
N LEU A 181 14.35 9.20 -16.06
CA LEU A 181 13.34 9.74 -16.96
C LEU A 181 12.80 11.06 -16.42
N SER A 182 12.46 11.96 -17.33
CA SER A 182 11.66 13.14 -17.03
C SER A 182 10.40 13.14 -17.89
N GLN A 183 9.28 13.59 -17.35
CA GLN A 183 8.01 13.67 -18.06
C GLN A 183 7.39 15.06 -18.04
N ILE A 184 6.62 15.33 -19.09
CA ILE A 184 5.67 16.44 -19.13
C ILE A 184 4.33 15.85 -19.50
N THR A 185 3.39 15.95 -18.58
CA THR A 185 2.01 15.48 -18.76
C THR A 185 1.05 16.66 -18.79
N MET A 186 0.07 16.63 -19.68
CA MET A 186 -1.02 17.60 -19.76
C MET A 186 -2.38 16.90 -19.69
N TYR A 187 -3.32 17.50 -18.96
CA TYR A 187 -4.72 17.08 -19.01
C TYR A 187 -5.40 17.72 -20.23
N PRO A 188 -6.02 16.94 -21.13
CA PRO A 188 -6.83 17.50 -22.20
C PRO A 188 -7.94 18.38 -21.61
N LYS A 189 -8.06 19.61 -22.11
CA LYS A 189 -9.05 20.56 -21.63
C LYS A 189 -10.38 20.31 -22.33
N LEU A 190 -11.43 20.11 -21.55
CA LEU A 190 -12.79 20.02 -22.09
C LEU A 190 -13.21 21.37 -22.68
N THR A 191 -13.84 21.30 -23.84
CA THR A 191 -14.54 22.41 -24.48
C THR A 191 -15.78 22.80 -23.67
N ASP A 192 -16.19 24.07 -23.76
CA ASP A 192 -17.39 24.53 -23.06
C ASP A 192 -18.64 23.79 -23.54
N ALA A 193 -18.73 23.48 -24.83
CA ALA A 193 -19.81 22.66 -25.39
C ALA A 193 -19.88 21.26 -24.75
N HIS A 194 -18.74 20.59 -24.57
CA HIS A 194 -18.71 19.27 -23.94
C HIS A 194 -19.08 19.34 -22.44
N LYS A 195 -18.62 20.37 -21.72
CA LYS A 195 -19.04 20.61 -20.33
C LYS A 195 -20.55 20.85 -20.24
N ASP A 196 -21.10 21.66 -21.14
CA ASP A 196 -22.53 21.93 -21.22
C ASP A 196 -23.35 20.66 -21.47
N GLU A 197 -22.84 19.73 -22.29
CA GLU A 197 -23.49 18.42 -22.47
C GLU A 197 -23.53 17.59 -21.19
N ILE A 198 -22.44 17.56 -20.41
CA ILE A 198 -22.39 16.85 -19.11
C ILE A 198 -23.37 17.50 -18.12
N ILE A 199 -23.36 18.84 -18.05
CA ILE A 199 -24.28 19.61 -17.20
C ILE A 199 -25.74 19.37 -17.62
N ALA A 200 -26.03 19.35 -18.92
CA ALA A 200 -27.37 19.07 -19.44
C ALA A 200 -27.84 17.66 -19.07
N LYS A 201 -26.96 16.65 -19.12
CA LYS A 201 -27.26 15.28 -18.67
C LYS A 201 -27.60 15.26 -17.18
N LEU A 202 -26.79 15.90 -16.32
CA LEU A 202 -27.07 15.96 -14.89
C LEU A 202 -28.36 16.74 -14.57
N ASN A 203 -28.64 17.82 -15.29
CA ASN A 203 -29.89 18.57 -15.15
C ASN A 203 -31.11 17.74 -15.56
N LYS A 204 -30.99 16.90 -16.60
CA LYS A 204 -32.04 15.95 -16.96
C LYS A 204 -32.26 14.92 -15.86
N ILE A 205 -31.20 14.33 -15.33
CA ILE A 205 -31.27 13.38 -14.20
C ILE A 205 -31.94 14.05 -12.99
N LYS A 206 -31.60 15.31 -12.68
CA LYS A 206 -32.25 16.10 -11.62
C LYS A 206 -33.75 16.25 -11.85
N GLN A 207 -34.17 16.56 -13.09
CA GLN A 207 -35.58 16.68 -13.45
C GLN A 207 -36.33 15.35 -13.29
N ASP A 208 -35.71 14.23 -13.70
CA ASP A 208 -36.29 12.90 -13.56
C ASP A 208 -36.51 12.56 -12.07
N ILE A 209 -35.54 12.90 -11.20
CA ILE A 209 -35.68 12.73 -9.74
C ILE A 209 -36.82 13.58 -9.19
N GLN A 210 -36.92 14.83 -9.63
CA GLN A 210 -38.01 15.73 -9.22
C GLN A 210 -39.38 15.28 -9.73
N ALA A 211 -39.43 14.56 -10.85
CA ALA A 211 -40.63 13.95 -11.40
C ALA A 211 -41.05 12.65 -10.68
N GLY A 212 -40.25 12.16 -9.74
CA GLY A 212 -40.56 11.01 -8.87
C GLY A 212 -39.67 9.79 -9.07
N GLU A 213 -38.69 9.85 -9.97
CA GLU A 213 -37.69 8.77 -10.06
C GLU A 213 -36.81 8.73 -8.81
N SER A 214 -36.38 7.53 -8.43
CA SER A 214 -35.50 7.36 -7.27
C SER A 214 -34.08 7.83 -7.58
N PHE A 215 -33.56 8.78 -6.79
CA PHE A 215 -32.15 9.19 -6.84
C PHE A 215 -31.22 7.98 -6.77
N GLU A 216 -31.51 7.04 -5.87
CA GLU A 216 -30.71 5.85 -5.65
C GLU A 216 -30.68 4.94 -6.91
N ASN A 217 -31.79 4.83 -7.64
CA ASN A 217 -31.81 4.05 -8.88
C ASN A 217 -30.99 4.75 -9.98
N LEU A 218 -31.18 6.06 -10.15
CA LEU A 218 -30.45 6.84 -11.15
C LEU A 218 -28.94 6.89 -10.83
N ALA A 219 -28.56 6.92 -9.56
CA ALA A 219 -27.15 6.80 -9.16
C ALA A 219 -26.56 5.44 -9.54
N ARG A 220 -27.29 4.33 -9.36
CA ARG A 220 -26.81 3.01 -9.81
C ARG A 220 -26.64 2.90 -11.32
N ILE A 221 -27.47 3.62 -12.08
CA ILE A 221 -27.49 3.55 -13.55
C ILE A 221 -26.41 4.47 -14.15
N TYR A 222 -26.31 5.70 -13.64
CA TYR A 222 -25.55 6.77 -14.28
C TYR A 222 -24.29 7.20 -13.53
N SER A 223 -24.17 6.94 -12.23
CA SER A 223 -23.01 7.41 -11.48
C SER A 223 -21.78 6.58 -11.82
N GLU A 224 -20.71 7.28 -12.15
CA GLU A 224 -19.39 6.73 -12.46
C GLU A 224 -18.46 6.72 -11.24
N ASP A 225 -19.01 6.99 -10.04
CA ASP A 225 -18.28 6.89 -8.77
C ASP A 225 -18.22 5.43 -8.27
N PRO A 226 -17.05 4.78 -8.26
CA PRO A 226 -16.92 3.39 -7.83
C PRO A 226 -17.25 3.19 -6.35
N GLY A 227 -17.11 4.22 -5.51
CA GLY A 227 -17.27 4.10 -4.06
C GLY A 227 -18.72 4.07 -3.59
N SER A 228 -19.64 4.68 -4.33
CA SER A 228 -21.04 4.81 -3.87
C SER A 228 -22.10 4.49 -4.92
N ALA A 229 -21.77 4.39 -6.22
CA ALA A 229 -22.78 4.16 -7.27
C ALA A 229 -23.65 2.93 -7.00
N ALA A 230 -23.04 1.78 -6.67
CA ALA A 230 -23.76 0.54 -6.35
C ALA A 230 -24.70 0.68 -5.13
N ASN A 231 -24.35 1.56 -4.20
CA ASN A 231 -25.11 1.86 -2.97
C ASN A 231 -26.07 3.05 -3.16
N GLY A 232 -26.45 3.37 -4.41
CA GLY A 232 -27.37 4.46 -4.70
C GLY A 232 -26.77 5.85 -4.50
N GLY A 233 -25.45 5.95 -4.66
CA GLY A 233 -24.70 7.19 -4.48
C GLY A 233 -24.46 7.57 -3.02
N LEU A 234 -24.86 6.74 -2.03
CA LEU A 234 -24.92 7.12 -0.62
C LEU A 234 -23.57 6.96 0.11
N TYR A 235 -23.12 8.05 0.69
CA TYR A 235 -22.11 8.07 1.75
C TYR A 235 -22.75 8.43 3.09
N LYS A 236 -22.44 7.66 4.13
CA LYS A 236 -22.96 7.84 5.50
C LYS A 236 -21.88 8.34 6.44
N ASN A 237 -22.28 9.09 7.46
CA ASN A 237 -21.43 9.60 8.53
C ASN A 237 -20.18 10.34 8.03
N ILE A 238 -20.30 11.08 6.93
CA ILE A 238 -19.21 11.89 6.39
C ILE A 238 -18.87 12.97 7.42
N SER A 239 -17.65 12.95 7.94
CA SER A 239 -17.15 14.05 8.77
C SER A 239 -16.74 15.24 7.92
N LYS A 240 -17.02 16.46 8.40
CA LYS A 240 -16.54 17.68 7.76
C LYS A 240 -15.02 17.65 7.50
N GLY A 241 -14.60 18.09 6.32
CA GLY A 241 -13.23 18.09 5.84
C GLY A 241 -12.78 16.78 5.17
N LYS A 242 -13.65 15.77 5.05
CA LYS A 242 -13.31 14.49 4.41
C LYS A 242 -13.56 14.46 2.89
N MET A 243 -14.46 15.30 2.38
CA MET A 243 -14.77 15.39 0.95
C MET A 243 -14.04 16.56 0.28
N VAL A 244 -13.91 16.52 -1.04
CA VAL A 244 -13.37 17.66 -1.81
C VAL A 244 -14.22 18.91 -1.60
N LYS A 245 -13.56 20.07 -1.54
CA LYS A 245 -14.20 21.35 -1.16
C LYS A 245 -15.48 21.66 -1.95
N PRO A 246 -15.54 21.48 -3.30
CA PRO A 246 -16.75 21.79 -4.06
C PRO A 246 -17.93 20.92 -3.63
N PHE A 247 -17.69 19.62 -3.44
CA PHE A 247 -18.71 18.67 -3.00
C PHE A 247 -19.23 19.03 -1.60
N GLU A 248 -18.33 19.23 -0.64
CA GLU A 248 -18.71 19.53 0.74
C GLU A 248 -19.46 20.86 0.85
N ALA A 249 -18.99 21.89 0.16
CA ALA A 249 -19.65 23.19 0.15
C ALA A 249 -21.08 23.10 -0.41
N ALA A 250 -21.27 22.37 -1.51
CA ALA A 250 -22.59 22.12 -2.07
C ALA A 250 -23.47 21.34 -1.08
N ALA A 251 -23.01 20.18 -0.60
CA ALA A 251 -23.78 19.33 0.31
C ALA A 251 -24.22 20.05 1.59
N LEU A 252 -23.35 20.87 2.19
CA LEU A 252 -23.63 21.53 3.47
C LEU A 252 -24.52 22.78 3.34
N ASN A 253 -24.67 23.33 2.14
CA ASN A 253 -25.57 24.44 1.82
C ASN A 253 -27.00 23.98 1.51
N LEU A 254 -27.20 22.70 1.23
CA LEU A 254 -28.51 22.10 0.98
C LEU A 254 -29.30 21.89 2.28
N GLN A 255 -30.62 21.87 2.17
CA GLN A 255 -31.54 21.35 3.18
C GLN A 255 -31.65 19.81 3.06
N GLU A 256 -32.10 19.14 4.12
CA GLU A 256 -32.31 17.68 4.07
C GLU A 256 -33.36 17.33 2.99
N GLY A 257 -32.99 16.40 2.11
CA GLY A 257 -33.77 16.00 0.93
C GLY A 257 -33.51 16.84 -0.33
N GLU A 258 -32.91 18.02 -0.20
CA GLU A 258 -32.66 18.93 -1.33
C GLU A 258 -31.53 18.42 -2.24
N ILE A 259 -31.63 18.73 -3.52
CA ILE A 259 -30.69 18.33 -4.58
C ILE A 259 -30.03 19.58 -5.16
N SER A 260 -28.70 19.60 -5.22
CA SER A 260 -27.90 20.69 -5.78
C SER A 260 -28.13 20.87 -7.27
N ASP A 261 -27.63 21.98 -7.82
CA ASP A 261 -27.30 22.05 -9.25
C ASP A 261 -26.02 21.24 -9.53
N PRO A 262 -25.67 20.97 -10.80
CA PRO A 262 -24.41 20.33 -11.16
C PRO A 262 -23.20 21.10 -10.60
N VAL A 263 -22.30 20.39 -9.90
CA VAL A 263 -21.12 20.96 -9.22
C VAL A 263 -19.85 20.35 -9.83
N GLU A 264 -18.95 21.19 -10.30
CA GLU A 264 -17.65 20.75 -10.84
C GLU A 264 -16.64 20.46 -9.71
N SER A 265 -15.84 19.42 -9.89
CA SER A 265 -14.74 19.05 -9.02
C SER A 265 -13.58 18.46 -9.83
N GLU A 266 -12.48 18.11 -9.14
CA GLU A 266 -11.38 17.39 -9.78
C GLU A 266 -11.75 15.99 -10.30
N PHE A 267 -12.87 15.38 -9.88
CA PHE A 267 -13.32 14.06 -10.35
C PHE A 267 -14.34 14.12 -11.49
N GLY A 268 -14.82 15.32 -11.84
CA GLY A 268 -15.91 15.53 -12.79
C GLY A 268 -17.05 16.34 -12.18
N TYR A 269 -18.25 16.14 -12.72
CA TYR A 269 -19.46 16.89 -12.36
C TYR A 269 -20.38 16.05 -11.48
N HIS A 270 -20.89 16.68 -10.43
CA HIS A 270 -21.66 16.01 -9.38
C HIS A 270 -23.08 16.58 -9.31
N LEU A 271 -24.06 15.71 -9.18
CA LEU A 271 -25.38 16.05 -8.66
C LEU A 271 -25.48 15.52 -7.24
N ILE A 272 -25.72 16.38 -6.25
CA ILE A 272 -25.58 16.06 -4.83
C ILE A 272 -26.91 16.21 -4.11
N GLN A 273 -27.27 15.26 -3.26
CA GLN A 273 -28.42 15.35 -2.35
C GLN A 273 -27.93 15.27 -0.90
N LEU A 274 -28.36 16.20 -0.05
CA LEU A 274 -28.16 16.05 1.39
C LEU A 274 -29.24 15.13 1.94
N VAL A 275 -28.84 14.01 2.54
CA VAL A 275 -29.79 13.05 3.12
C VAL A 275 -30.10 13.41 4.56
N LYS A 276 -29.06 13.70 5.35
CA LYS A 276 -29.20 13.98 6.78
C LYS A 276 -28.02 14.79 7.29
N LYS A 277 -28.23 15.67 8.26
CA LYS A 277 -27.19 16.41 8.97
C LYS A 277 -27.25 16.10 10.47
N SER A 278 -26.12 15.69 11.05
CA SER A 278 -26.01 15.37 12.47
C SER A 278 -24.73 15.96 13.07
N GLY A 279 -24.84 17.19 13.59
CA GLY A 279 -23.72 17.90 14.21
C GLY A 279 -22.56 18.15 13.23
N LYS A 280 -21.43 17.47 13.45
CA LYS A 280 -20.23 17.55 12.60
C LYS A 280 -20.23 16.53 11.44
N ASN A 281 -21.19 15.62 11.40
CA ASN A 281 -21.31 14.60 10.38
C ASN A 281 -22.56 14.83 9.51
N TYR A 282 -22.54 14.31 8.30
CA TYR A 282 -23.68 14.33 7.40
C TYR A 282 -23.70 13.10 6.48
N ASP A 283 -24.89 12.76 6.01
CA ASP A 283 -25.10 11.74 4.99
C ASP A 283 -25.44 12.45 3.68
N ALA A 284 -24.78 12.07 2.59
CA ALA A 284 -25.04 12.65 1.27
C ALA A 284 -25.11 11.57 0.21
N ARG A 285 -25.98 11.77 -0.78
CA ARG A 285 -25.97 11.01 -2.02
C ARG A 285 -25.37 11.83 -3.15
N HIS A 286 -24.75 11.17 -4.12
CA HIS A 286 -24.35 11.85 -5.35
C HIS A 286 -24.39 10.97 -6.59
N ILE A 287 -24.47 11.64 -7.73
CA ILE A 287 -24.26 11.07 -9.06
C ILE A 287 -23.06 11.81 -9.65
N LEU A 288 -21.97 11.09 -9.91
CA LEU A 288 -20.78 11.62 -10.55
C LEU A 288 -20.83 11.26 -12.03
N LEU A 289 -20.71 12.25 -12.91
CA LEU A 289 -20.29 12.05 -14.30
C LEU A 289 -18.85 12.52 -14.45
N LYS A 290 -17.96 11.61 -14.86
CA LYS A 290 -16.56 11.91 -15.11
C LYS A 290 -16.45 12.88 -16.28
N ALA A 291 -15.61 13.89 -16.12
CA ALA A 291 -15.25 14.82 -17.18
C ALA A 291 -14.16 14.20 -18.07
N GLU A 292 -14.47 13.08 -18.72
CA GLU A 292 -13.51 12.46 -19.66
C GLU A 292 -13.41 13.27 -20.95
N PRO A 293 -12.20 13.57 -21.45
CA PRO A 293 -12.05 14.27 -22.71
C PRO A 293 -12.43 13.39 -23.90
N ASN A 294 -13.00 14.01 -24.93
CA ASN A 294 -13.27 13.36 -26.21
C ASN A 294 -12.03 13.35 -27.13
N ASP A 295 -12.10 12.61 -28.24
CA ASP A 295 -10.97 12.45 -29.16
C ASP A 295 -10.46 13.79 -29.72
N ALA A 296 -11.35 14.74 -30.00
CA ALA A 296 -10.94 16.06 -30.52
C ALA A 296 -10.18 16.88 -29.48
N GLU A 297 -10.59 16.80 -28.20
CA GLU A 297 -9.92 17.45 -27.08
C GLU A 297 -8.55 16.81 -26.78
N ILE A 298 -8.46 15.47 -26.88
CA ILE A 298 -7.21 14.74 -26.79
C ILE A 298 -6.26 15.16 -27.92
N GLU A 299 -6.73 15.21 -29.16
CA GLU A 299 -5.93 15.64 -30.31
C GLU A 299 -5.49 17.10 -30.21
N ALA A 300 -6.32 17.98 -29.66
CA ALA A 300 -5.94 19.37 -29.37
C ALA A 300 -4.80 19.43 -28.34
N ALA A 301 -4.90 18.66 -27.25
CA ALA A 301 -3.85 18.58 -26.24
C ALA A 301 -2.55 17.99 -26.81
N LYS A 302 -2.64 16.96 -27.68
CA LYS A 302 -1.46 16.40 -28.36
C LYS A 302 -0.75 17.45 -29.20
N LYS A 303 -1.49 18.26 -29.98
CA LYS A 303 -0.92 19.34 -30.80
C LYS A 303 -0.24 20.42 -29.95
N GLU A 304 -0.84 20.76 -28.81
CA GLU A 304 -0.25 21.71 -27.86
C GLU A 304 1.07 21.16 -27.30
N LEU A 305 1.07 19.91 -26.82
CA LEU A 305 2.26 19.28 -26.27
C LEU A 305 3.34 19.03 -27.33
N ASP A 306 2.97 18.75 -28.58
CA ASP A 306 3.91 18.60 -29.69
C ASP A 306 4.59 19.94 -30.06
N SER A 307 3.85 21.04 -29.96
CA SER A 307 4.41 22.39 -30.11
C SER A 307 5.44 22.68 -29.01
N ILE A 308 5.15 22.30 -27.77
CA ILE A 308 6.08 22.42 -26.64
C ILE A 308 7.31 21.53 -26.86
N ARG A 309 7.12 20.27 -27.27
CA ARG A 309 8.19 19.35 -27.62
C ARG A 309 9.11 19.94 -28.70
N THR A 310 8.54 20.53 -29.75
CA THR A 310 9.29 21.19 -30.83
C THR A 310 10.14 22.36 -30.30
N LEU A 311 9.66 23.12 -29.33
CA LEU A 311 10.46 24.17 -28.68
C LEU A 311 11.63 23.59 -27.88
N ILE A 312 11.43 22.45 -27.23
CA ILE A 312 12.49 21.74 -26.48
C ILE A 312 13.56 21.21 -27.43
N LEU A 313 13.15 20.50 -28.49
CA LEU A 313 14.07 19.93 -29.48
C LEU A 313 14.91 21.01 -30.18
N ASN A 314 14.35 22.19 -30.40
CA ASN A 314 15.06 23.32 -31.01
C ASN A 314 15.86 24.17 -30.00
N GLY A 315 15.93 23.77 -28.73
CA GLY A 315 16.68 24.47 -27.69
C GLY A 315 16.11 25.84 -27.27
N ARG A 316 14.86 26.16 -27.67
CA ARG A 316 14.20 27.43 -27.31
C ARG A 316 13.59 27.38 -25.91
N LEU A 317 13.46 26.19 -25.34
CA LEU A 317 12.91 25.95 -24.01
C LEU A 317 13.61 24.73 -23.41
N THR A 318 14.06 24.79 -22.17
CA THR A 318 14.60 23.59 -21.51
C THR A 318 13.47 22.66 -21.07
N PHE A 319 13.73 21.36 -20.96
CA PHE A 319 12.73 20.40 -20.46
C PHE A 319 12.24 20.78 -19.06
N LYS A 320 13.16 21.21 -18.17
CA LYS A 320 12.86 21.70 -16.83
C LYS A 320 11.87 22.87 -16.83
N GLU A 321 12.11 23.88 -17.67
CA GLU A 321 11.22 25.04 -17.77
C GLU A 321 9.87 24.65 -18.37
N ALA A 322 9.86 23.74 -19.35
CA ALA A 322 8.65 23.23 -19.95
C ALA A 322 7.79 22.46 -18.93
N ALA A 323 8.41 21.57 -18.14
CA ALA A 323 7.75 20.84 -17.06
C ALA A 323 7.12 21.80 -16.04
N TYR A 324 7.90 22.78 -15.56
CA TYR A 324 7.42 23.76 -14.58
C TYR A 324 6.25 24.61 -15.11
N ARG A 325 6.27 24.98 -16.39
CA ARG A 325 5.27 25.88 -16.98
C ARG A 325 4.01 25.16 -17.44
N PHE A 326 4.15 24.00 -18.05
CA PHE A 326 3.09 23.37 -18.84
C PHE A 326 2.63 22.03 -18.28
N SER A 327 3.42 21.35 -17.44
CA SER A 327 2.94 20.08 -16.90
C SER A 327 1.84 20.30 -15.87
N ASP A 328 0.82 19.45 -15.94
CA ASP A 328 -0.26 19.38 -14.95
C ASP A 328 -0.01 18.32 -13.87
N ASP A 329 0.99 17.44 -14.05
CA ASP A 329 1.38 16.47 -13.03
C ASP A 329 2.16 17.15 -11.91
N LYS A 330 1.48 17.42 -10.79
CA LYS A 330 2.06 18.08 -9.62
C LYS A 330 3.23 17.32 -9.00
N LYS A 331 3.34 16.00 -9.20
CA LYS A 331 4.45 15.20 -8.67
C LYS A 331 5.77 15.56 -9.33
N THR A 332 5.73 15.83 -10.63
CA THR A 332 6.92 16.03 -11.46
C THR A 332 7.11 17.50 -11.91
N LYS A 333 6.04 18.30 -11.94
CA LYS A 333 6.07 19.72 -12.33
C LYS A 333 7.16 20.53 -11.61
N PHE A 334 7.33 20.31 -10.30
CA PHE A 334 8.22 21.12 -9.47
C PHE A 334 9.62 20.53 -9.28
N ASN A 335 9.88 19.31 -9.76
CA ASN A 335 11.18 18.65 -9.68
C ASN A 335 11.87 18.53 -11.05
N ALA A 336 11.61 19.48 -11.95
CA ALA A 336 12.12 19.49 -13.33
C ALA A 336 11.58 18.38 -14.26
N GLY A 337 10.48 17.73 -13.87
CA GLY A 337 9.88 16.64 -14.64
C GLY A 337 10.35 15.26 -14.21
N ILE A 338 11.29 15.15 -13.28
CA ILE A 338 11.95 13.89 -12.91
C ILE A 338 10.93 12.89 -12.36
N ILE A 339 10.89 11.70 -12.96
CA ILE A 339 10.15 10.55 -12.44
C ILE A 339 11.01 9.92 -11.35
N THR A 340 10.47 9.84 -10.13
CA THR A 340 11.17 9.22 -8.99
C THR A 340 10.66 7.80 -8.75
N ALA A 341 11.56 6.90 -8.40
CA ALA A 341 11.24 5.57 -7.90
C ALA A 341 10.55 5.65 -6.52
N GLU A 342 10.04 4.51 -6.04
CA GLU A 342 9.38 4.41 -4.73
C GLU A 342 10.30 4.78 -3.55
N ASP A 343 11.61 4.58 -3.72
CA ASP A 343 12.64 4.94 -2.74
C ASP A 343 13.05 6.43 -2.81
N GLY A 344 12.45 7.20 -3.74
CA GLY A 344 12.73 8.62 -3.95
C GLY A 344 13.96 8.91 -4.83
N SER A 345 14.66 7.88 -5.32
CA SER A 345 15.75 8.06 -6.29
C SER A 345 15.22 8.42 -7.68
N ASP A 346 16.09 8.98 -8.52
CA ASP A 346 15.80 9.28 -9.94
C ASP A 346 16.23 8.14 -10.88
N ARG A 347 16.61 6.99 -10.33
CA ARG A 347 17.00 5.78 -11.07
C ARG A 347 15.93 4.72 -10.88
N ILE A 348 15.32 4.30 -11.97
CA ILE A 348 14.21 3.34 -11.96
C ILE A 348 14.66 2.09 -12.71
N GLU A 349 14.56 0.92 -12.07
CA GLU A 349 14.76 -0.35 -12.76
C GLU A 349 13.75 -0.48 -13.91
N LYS A 350 14.21 -0.83 -15.11
CA LYS A 350 13.36 -0.92 -16.30
C LYS A 350 12.16 -1.86 -16.13
N LEU A 351 12.32 -2.90 -15.31
CA LEU A 351 11.26 -3.86 -15.00
C LEU A 351 10.12 -3.26 -14.17
N ASN A 352 10.39 -2.18 -13.43
CA ASN A 352 9.41 -1.50 -12.58
C ASN A 352 8.71 -0.34 -13.30
N LEU A 353 9.05 -0.07 -14.56
CA LEU A 353 8.39 0.96 -15.35
C LEU A 353 6.97 0.55 -15.76
N PRO A 354 6.02 1.50 -15.79
CA PRO A 354 4.70 1.27 -16.39
C PRO A 354 4.83 0.79 -17.84
N PRO A 355 4.02 -0.19 -18.29
CA PRO A 355 4.09 -0.72 -19.66
C PRO A 355 3.95 0.34 -20.75
N SER A 356 3.14 1.38 -20.51
CA SER A 356 2.98 2.51 -21.44
C SER A 356 4.30 3.23 -21.67
N ILE A 357 5.00 3.61 -20.61
CA ILE A 357 6.30 4.28 -20.68
C ILE A 357 7.35 3.35 -21.30
N SER A 358 7.43 2.10 -20.85
CA SER A 358 8.39 1.10 -21.37
C SER A 358 8.31 0.92 -22.88
N TYR A 359 7.10 0.91 -23.43
CA TYR A 359 6.88 0.83 -24.87
C TYR A 359 7.35 2.09 -25.60
N GLN A 360 7.04 3.28 -25.06
CA GLN A 360 7.35 4.56 -25.71
C GLN A 360 8.85 4.87 -25.75
N ILE A 361 9.59 4.43 -24.73
CA ILE A 361 11.05 4.65 -24.67
C ILE A 361 11.84 3.53 -25.34
N ALA A 362 11.18 2.50 -25.87
CA ALA A 362 11.85 1.37 -26.50
C ALA A 362 12.67 1.84 -27.72
N GLY A 363 13.99 1.61 -27.68
CA GLY A 363 14.91 2.02 -28.75
C GLY A 363 15.36 3.49 -28.68
N LEU A 364 14.93 4.24 -27.67
CA LEU A 364 15.44 5.60 -27.42
C LEU A 364 16.78 5.56 -26.68
N ASN A 365 17.61 6.55 -26.97
CA ASN A 365 18.92 6.76 -26.34
C ASN A 365 18.86 7.89 -25.31
N LYS A 366 19.94 8.03 -24.54
CA LYS A 366 20.14 9.17 -23.64
C LYS A 366 19.97 10.49 -24.40
N GLY A 367 19.09 11.34 -23.89
CA GLY A 367 18.75 12.66 -24.43
C GLY A 367 17.52 12.67 -25.34
N ASP A 368 17.09 11.51 -25.84
CA ASP A 368 15.93 11.41 -26.73
C ASP A 368 14.63 11.72 -25.99
N ILE A 369 13.66 12.27 -26.73
CA ILE A 369 12.32 12.60 -26.24
C ILE A 369 11.32 11.86 -27.11
N THR A 370 10.43 11.09 -26.47
CA THR A 370 9.33 10.38 -27.15
C THR A 370 8.50 11.34 -28.00
N ASP A 371 7.80 10.81 -28.99
CA ASP A 371 6.66 11.54 -29.56
C ASP A 371 5.55 11.71 -28.50
N VAL A 372 4.57 12.57 -28.79
CA VAL A 372 3.44 12.75 -27.88
C VAL A 372 2.56 11.51 -27.92
N PHE A 373 2.32 10.91 -26.76
CA PHE A 373 1.46 9.75 -26.62
C PHE A 373 0.36 9.99 -25.58
N GLN A 374 -0.70 9.19 -25.67
CA GLN A 374 -1.75 9.17 -24.66
C GLN A 374 -1.37 8.18 -23.56
N ASP A 375 -1.59 8.57 -22.32
CA ASP A 375 -1.37 7.73 -21.14
C ASP A 375 -2.54 7.90 -20.17
N THR A 376 -2.47 7.16 -19.07
CA THR A 376 -3.47 7.20 -18.00
C THR A 376 -2.79 7.39 -16.66
N LEU A 377 -3.15 8.45 -15.94
CA LEU A 377 -2.70 8.69 -14.56
C LEU A 377 -3.71 8.15 -13.54
N GLN A 378 -3.38 8.29 -12.25
CA GLN A 378 -4.22 7.92 -11.10
C GLN A 378 -5.72 8.17 -11.36
N GLN A 379 -6.55 7.17 -11.00
CA GLN A 379 -8.01 7.15 -11.20
C GLN A 379 -8.47 7.15 -12.66
N ASP A 380 -7.70 6.52 -13.54
CA ASP A 380 -8.03 6.33 -14.96
C ASP A 380 -8.17 7.64 -15.77
N LYS A 381 -7.54 8.72 -15.30
CA LYS A 381 -7.57 10.01 -16.01
C LYS A 381 -6.69 9.97 -17.24
N LYS A 382 -7.31 10.12 -18.41
CA LYS A 382 -6.63 10.26 -19.70
C LYS A 382 -5.76 11.51 -19.71
N VAL A 383 -4.52 11.35 -20.14
CA VAL A 383 -3.54 12.42 -20.29
C VAL A 383 -2.81 12.29 -21.60
N VAL A 384 -2.12 13.36 -22.00
CA VAL A 384 -1.11 13.31 -23.06
C VAL A 384 0.25 13.62 -22.43
N SER A 385 1.26 12.85 -22.83
CA SER A 385 2.59 12.91 -22.22
C SER A 385 3.68 12.91 -23.28
N ILE A 386 4.82 13.49 -22.91
CA ILE A 386 6.13 13.23 -23.51
C ILE A 386 7.09 12.83 -22.40
N VAL A 387 7.99 11.91 -22.72
CA VAL A 387 9.02 11.43 -21.80
C VAL A 387 10.39 11.67 -22.42
N LYS A 388 11.32 12.18 -21.63
CA LYS A 388 12.72 12.32 -21.97
C LYS A 388 13.52 11.23 -21.26
N VAL A 389 14.42 10.57 -21.99
CA VAL A 389 15.39 9.65 -21.40
C VAL A 389 16.59 10.46 -20.93
N ASP A 390 16.69 10.72 -19.63
CA ASP A 390 17.79 11.50 -19.06
C ASP A 390 19.07 10.66 -18.94
N ASP A 391 18.94 9.39 -18.60
CA ASP A 391 20.06 8.45 -18.57
C ASP A 391 19.62 7.00 -18.81
N ILE A 392 20.54 6.17 -19.30
CA ILE A 392 20.38 4.72 -19.43
C ILE A 392 21.57 4.07 -18.74
N ILE A 393 21.28 3.29 -17.71
CA ILE A 393 22.29 2.65 -16.87
C ILE A 393 22.16 1.15 -17.13
N ALA A 394 23.15 0.59 -17.82
CA ALA A 394 23.19 -0.84 -18.06
C ALA A 394 23.44 -1.61 -16.77
N ALA A 395 22.96 -2.85 -16.68
CA ALA A 395 23.27 -3.73 -15.58
C ALA A 395 24.79 -3.86 -15.40
N HIS A 396 25.26 -3.70 -14.18
CA HIS A 396 26.68 -3.77 -13.85
C HIS A 396 26.87 -4.18 -12.39
N GLN A 397 28.06 -4.69 -12.09
CA GLN A 397 28.49 -4.87 -10.71
C GLN A 397 28.75 -3.51 -10.09
N LEU A 398 28.30 -3.32 -8.84
CA LEU A 398 28.51 -2.07 -8.11
C LEU A 398 29.98 -1.66 -8.15
N ASP A 399 30.23 -0.39 -8.43
CA ASP A 399 31.56 0.19 -8.45
C ASP A 399 31.63 1.48 -7.60
N LEU A 400 32.78 1.69 -6.95
CA LEU A 400 32.98 2.83 -6.06
C LEU A 400 32.97 4.18 -6.78
N VAL A 401 33.22 4.23 -8.08
CA VAL A 401 33.23 5.48 -8.86
C VAL A 401 31.82 5.87 -9.28
N THR A 402 31.03 4.91 -9.77
CA THR A 402 29.69 5.18 -10.33
C THR A 402 28.57 5.10 -9.30
N ASP A 403 28.77 4.31 -8.23
CA ASP A 403 27.71 3.95 -7.28
C ASP A 403 28.08 4.26 -5.83
N TYR A 404 29.01 5.18 -5.62
CA TYR A 404 29.50 5.56 -4.30
C TYR A 404 28.36 5.82 -3.30
N ASP A 405 27.34 6.59 -3.67
CA ASP A 405 26.23 6.92 -2.76
C ASP A 405 25.40 5.70 -2.38
N ARG A 406 25.17 4.77 -3.33
CA ARG A 406 24.46 3.52 -3.06
C ARG A 406 25.26 2.64 -2.11
N ILE A 407 26.57 2.51 -2.35
CA ILE A 407 27.49 1.76 -1.49
C ILE A 407 27.58 2.43 -0.10
N LYS A 408 27.61 3.76 -0.04
CA LYS A 408 27.59 4.54 1.21
C LYS A 408 26.34 4.26 2.03
N GLN A 409 25.15 4.22 1.41
CA GLN A 409 23.92 3.88 2.13
C GLN A 409 23.93 2.43 2.63
N MET A 410 24.44 1.48 1.86
CA MET A 410 24.60 0.10 2.30
C MET A 410 25.57 -0.02 3.49
N ALA A 411 26.72 0.66 3.43
CA ALA A 411 27.69 0.74 4.51
C ALA A 411 27.08 1.37 5.77
N LEU A 412 26.33 2.47 5.60
CA LEU A 412 25.63 3.15 6.69
C LEU A 412 24.59 2.23 7.35
N ASN A 413 23.77 1.53 6.56
CA ASN A 413 22.78 0.59 7.07
C ASN A 413 23.43 -0.57 7.82
N LYS A 414 24.53 -1.11 7.31
CA LYS A 414 25.31 -2.12 8.04
C LYS A 414 25.82 -1.58 9.38
N LYS A 415 26.41 -0.38 9.40
CA LYS A 415 26.92 0.26 10.63
C LYS A 415 25.80 0.50 11.64
N LYS A 416 24.62 0.94 11.18
CA LYS A 416 23.42 1.09 12.02
C LYS A 416 23.01 -0.24 12.65
N ASN A 417 23.01 -1.32 11.88
CA ASN A 417 22.68 -2.66 12.40
C ASN A 417 23.70 -3.11 13.45
N GLU A 418 25.00 -2.88 13.24
CA GLU A 418 26.05 -3.19 14.24
C GLU A 418 25.90 -2.36 15.52
N MET A 419 25.49 -1.10 15.42
CA MET A 419 25.18 -0.26 16.58
C MET A 419 24.00 -0.82 17.38
N VAL A 420 22.95 -1.31 16.70
CA VAL A 420 21.81 -1.96 17.36
C VAL A 420 22.23 -3.27 18.01
N GLU A 421 23.01 -4.12 17.34
CA GLU A 421 23.53 -5.37 17.92
C GLU A 421 24.38 -5.11 19.16
N LYS A 422 25.24 -4.09 19.13
CA LYS A 422 26.02 -3.67 20.29
C LYS A 422 25.13 -3.20 21.44
N TRP A 423 24.14 -2.35 21.14
CA TRP A 423 23.19 -1.85 22.12
C TRP A 423 22.38 -3.00 22.77
N VAL A 424 21.93 -3.97 21.97
CA VAL A 424 21.25 -5.18 22.47
C VAL A 424 22.12 -5.94 23.47
N LYS A 425 23.40 -6.17 23.14
CA LYS A 425 24.35 -6.86 24.03
C LYS A 425 24.59 -6.10 25.34
N GLU A 426 24.63 -4.76 25.29
CA GLU A 426 24.76 -3.91 26.47
C GLU A 426 23.52 -3.96 27.39
N LYS A 427 22.33 -4.16 26.83
CA LYS A 427 21.06 -4.20 27.58
C LYS A 427 20.64 -5.57 28.07
N LEU A 428 21.20 -6.62 27.49
CA LEU A 428 20.89 -8.00 27.83
C LEU A 428 20.92 -8.32 29.34
N PRO A 429 21.87 -7.80 30.15
CA PRO A 429 21.92 -8.10 31.59
C PRO A 429 20.80 -7.47 32.43
N ASP A 430 20.12 -6.46 31.89
CA ASP A 430 19.13 -5.65 32.62
C ASP A 430 17.68 -6.14 32.41
N VAL A 431 17.48 -7.12 31.53
CA VAL A 431 16.15 -7.56 31.08
C VAL A 431 16.01 -9.07 31.25
N PHE A 432 14.91 -9.50 31.87
CA PHE A 432 14.56 -10.92 31.96
C PHE A 432 14.23 -11.46 30.56
N ILE A 433 14.91 -12.53 30.15
CA ILE A 433 14.64 -13.21 28.88
C ILE A 433 14.54 -14.70 29.15
N SER A 434 13.47 -15.32 28.65
CA SER A 434 13.32 -16.78 28.66
C SER A 434 12.98 -17.28 27.27
N ILE A 435 13.71 -18.29 26.81
CA ILE A 435 13.54 -18.90 25.49
C ILE A 435 13.09 -20.34 25.68
N ASN A 436 12.02 -20.74 24.99
CA ASN A 436 11.50 -22.09 25.07
C ASN A 436 12.55 -23.13 24.63
N ASP A 437 12.60 -24.27 25.31
CA ASP A 437 13.51 -25.40 25.03
C ASP A 437 13.48 -25.90 23.59
N ARG A 438 12.40 -25.64 22.84
CA ARG A 438 12.34 -25.96 21.41
C ARG A 438 13.41 -25.23 20.57
N TYR A 439 13.99 -24.16 21.10
CA TYR A 439 15.10 -23.42 20.50
C TYR A 439 16.45 -23.70 21.18
N LYS A 440 16.56 -24.75 22.01
CA LYS A 440 17.81 -25.08 22.74
C LYS A 440 19.00 -25.36 21.82
N ASP A 441 18.73 -25.92 20.64
CA ASP A 441 19.74 -26.29 19.64
C ASP A 441 20.07 -25.12 18.68
N CYS A 442 19.39 -23.97 18.81
CA CYS A 442 19.74 -22.78 18.04
C CYS A 442 21.08 -22.20 18.49
N THR A 443 21.92 -21.85 17.50
CA THR A 443 23.16 -21.11 17.70
C THR A 443 22.91 -19.64 17.43
N PHE A 444 22.62 -18.88 18.47
CA PHE A 444 22.39 -17.44 18.38
C PHE A 444 23.71 -16.65 18.34
N LYS A 445 23.73 -15.51 17.64
CA LYS A 445 24.87 -14.58 17.60
C LYS A 445 25.08 -13.88 18.95
N THR A 446 24.00 -13.67 19.68
CA THR A 446 23.97 -13.09 21.03
C THR A 446 23.62 -14.17 22.06
N ASP A 447 24.26 -14.11 23.23
CA ASP A 447 24.09 -15.10 24.30
C ASP A 447 22.84 -14.81 25.14
N TRP A 448 21.66 -14.99 24.54
CA TRP A 448 20.36 -14.66 25.14
C TRP A 448 20.04 -15.42 26.43
N ARG A 449 20.71 -16.55 26.70
CA ARG A 449 20.44 -17.43 27.85
C ARG A 449 21.15 -16.99 29.13
N LYS A 450 22.11 -16.06 29.05
CA LYS A 450 22.76 -15.48 30.25
C LYS A 450 21.82 -14.59 31.08
N ALA A 451 20.70 -14.15 30.52
CA ALA A 451 19.69 -13.36 31.22
C ALA A 451 18.85 -14.17 32.24
N GLU A 452 18.91 -15.51 32.21
CA GLU A 452 18.19 -16.38 33.15
C GLU A 452 18.91 -16.54 34.50
N ALA A 453 20.16 -16.08 34.60
CA ALA A 453 21.00 -16.24 35.79
C ALA A 453 21.07 -14.96 36.65
N LYS A 454 19.93 -14.51 37.21
CA LYS A 454 19.91 -13.65 38.40
C LYS A 454 18.59 -13.71 39.16
#